data_AF-H7EKY8-F1
#
_entry.id   AF-H7EKY8-F1
#
_cell.length_a   1.000
_cell.length_b   1.000
_cell.length_c   1.000
_cell.angle_alpha   90.00
_cell.angle_beta   90.00
_cell.angle_gamma   90.00
#
_symmetry.space_group_name_H-M   'P 1'
#
loop_
_entity.id
_entity.type
_entity.pdbx_description
1 polymer ?
#
loop_
_entity_poly.entity_id
_entity_poly.type
_entity_poly.pdbx_seq_one_letter_code
_entity_poly.pdbx_strand_id
1 'polypeptide(L)'
;MTLFIQNGNKLSHFISTLDKNESVHLNGITTVCENAFTSSNDLKSIFFDENLKCINKSAFEDSESLKFFCCGKTPESKAPENEIYNLKEVTVSLNSDSFTIQTLAFSGCKNLQTVILPSCKTLTIEKDAFSGCESLRTFVCECDKISFTENPFEECPENLTFIVKQNSKLERFARENGYRFINA
;
A
#
# COMPACT_ATOMS: atom_id res chain seq x y z
N MET A 1 13.92 -5.02 17.47
CA MET A 1 12.68 -5.14 18.26
C MET A 1 11.85 -3.94 17.90
N THR A 2 10.76 -4.15 17.17
CA THR A 2 9.82 -3.11 16.79
C THR A 2 8.82 -2.91 17.92
N LEU A 3 8.55 -1.66 18.29
CA LEU A 3 7.63 -1.33 19.37
C LEU A 3 6.33 -0.78 18.79
N PHE A 4 5.23 -1.51 18.99
CA PHE A 4 3.89 -1.05 18.64
C PHE A 4 2.85 -1.48 19.67
N ILE A 5 1.76 -0.72 19.74
CA ILE A 5 0.58 -1.07 20.55
C ILE A 5 -0.38 -1.86 19.67
N GLN A 6 -0.60 -3.13 20.03
CA GLN A 6 -1.55 -4.02 19.39
C GLN A 6 -2.70 -4.34 20.36
N ASN A 7 -3.94 -4.16 19.90
CA ASN A 7 -5.14 -4.58 20.63
C ASN A 7 -5.90 -5.60 19.78
N GLY A 8 -5.67 -6.89 20.04
CA GLY A 8 -6.17 -7.97 19.19
C GLY A 8 -5.53 -7.93 17.81
N ASN A 9 -6.32 -7.76 16.76
CA ASN A 9 -5.87 -7.68 15.37
C ASN A 9 -5.75 -6.23 14.85
N LYS A 10 -5.72 -5.25 15.76
CA LYS A 10 -5.62 -3.82 15.44
C LYS A 10 -4.28 -3.26 15.88
N LEU A 11 -3.66 -2.49 15.00
CA LEU A 11 -2.39 -1.82 15.23
C LEU A 11 -2.62 -0.32 15.39
N SER A 12 -2.33 0.24 16.57
CA SER A 12 -2.77 1.60 16.90
C SER A 12 -1.69 2.64 17.10
N HIS A 13 -0.49 2.26 17.52
CA HIS A 13 0.61 3.21 17.70
C HIS A 13 1.93 2.52 17.41
N PHE A 14 2.70 3.10 16.51
CA PHE A 14 4.09 2.78 16.27
C PHE A 14 4.96 3.73 17.10
N ILE A 15 5.87 3.16 17.89
CA ILE A 15 6.70 3.94 18.81
C ILE A 15 8.05 4.21 18.17
N SER A 16 8.73 3.15 17.72
CA SER A 16 10.00 3.20 16.97
C SER A 16 10.46 1.79 16.67
N THR A 17 11.43 1.69 15.76
CA THR A 17 12.28 0.52 15.59
C THR A 17 13.57 0.75 16.37
N LEU A 18 14.13 -0.28 17.01
CA LEU A 18 15.49 -0.18 17.57
C LEU A 18 16.56 -0.08 16.47
N ASP A 19 16.20 -0.39 15.22
CA ASP A 19 17.04 -0.30 14.04
C ASP A 19 16.41 0.67 13.03
N LYS A 20 17.11 1.77 12.71
CA LYS A 20 16.67 2.82 11.76
C LYS A 20 16.61 2.35 10.30
N ASN A 21 16.93 1.08 10.03
CA ASN A 21 16.81 0.45 8.72
C ASN A 21 15.69 -0.61 8.65
N GLU A 22 14.81 -0.73 9.66
CA GLU A 22 13.98 -1.93 9.81
C GLU A 22 12.82 -2.01 8.79
N SER A 23 12.75 -3.19 8.17
CA SER A 23 11.57 -3.74 7.51
C SER A 23 10.70 -4.44 8.57
N VAL A 24 9.44 -4.05 8.69
CA VAL A 24 8.51 -4.59 9.69
C VAL A 24 7.58 -5.59 9.03
N HIS A 25 7.53 -6.83 9.55
CA HIS A 25 6.64 -7.89 9.07
C HIS A 25 5.58 -8.21 10.12
N LEU A 26 4.30 -8.12 9.74
CA LEU A 26 3.15 -8.27 10.62
C LEU A 26 2.19 -9.32 10.07
N ASN A 27 1.76 -10.23 10.95
CA ASN A 27 0.81 -11.28 10.62
C ASN A 27 -0.43 -11.18 11.52
N GLY A 28 -1.59 -11.50 10.96
CA GLY A 28 -2.88 -11.52 11.66
C GLY A 28 -3.46 -10.14 12.00
N ILE A 29 -2.86 -9.07 11.50
CA ILE A 29 -3.39 -7.70 11.65
C ILE A 29 -4.48 -7.48 10.61
N THR A 30 -5.68 -7.11 11.04
CA THR A 30 -6.79 -6.80 10.13
C THR A 30 -6.98 -5.32 9.90
N THR A 31 -6.46 -4.47 10.79
CA THR A 31 -6.66 -3.02 10.72
C THR A 31 -5.43 -2.27 11.23
N VAL A 32 -4.95 -1.32 10.42
CA VAL A 32 -4.08 -0.24 10.88
C VAL A 32 -4.98 0.92 11.29
N CYS A 33 -4.97 1.29 12.56
CA CYS A 33 -5.83 2.33 13.10
C CYS A 33 -5.41 3.72 12.62
N GLU A 34 -6.30 4.68 12.87
CA GLU A 34 -6.05 6.09 12.59
C GLU A 34 -4.78 6.56 13.30
N ASN A 35 -3.95 7.28 12.55
CA ASN A 35 -2.66 7.82 12.96
C ASN A 35 -1.62 6.82 13.49
N ALA A 36 -1.75 5.52 13.21
CA ALA A 36 -0.90 4.51 13.84
C ALA A 36 0.59 4.69 13.58
N PHE A 37 0.96 5.24 12.42
CA PHE A 37 2.33 5.50 11.97
C PHE A 37 2.54 6.95 11.51
N THR A 38 1.66 7.88 11.84
CA THR A 38 1.80 9.27 11.38
C THR A 38 3.17 9.85 11.74
N SER A 39 3.81 10.52 10.79
CA SER A 39 5.14 11.12 10.91
C SER A 39 6.24 10.13 11.32
N SER A 40 6.07 8.84 10.99
CA SER A 40 7.09 7.83 11.28
C SER A 40 8.33 8.04 10.40
N ASN A 41 9.44 8.35 11.06
CA ASN A 41 10.73 8.62 10.42
C ASN A 41 11.74 7.47 10.53
N ASP A 42 11.34 6.35 11.16
CA ASP A 42 12.22 5.19 11.32
C ASP A 42 11.76 3.98 10.47
N LEU A 43 10.49 3.96 10.03
CA LEU A 43 9.92 2.86 9.26
C LEU A 43 10.25 3.02 7.77
N LYS A 44 10.99 2.07 7.19
CA LYS A 44 11.31 2.06 5.75
C LYS A 44 10.43 1.16 4.93
N SER A 45 10.11 -0.02 5.45
CA SER A 45 9.33 -1.01 4.73
C SER A 45 8.37 -1.69 5.70
N ILE A 46 7.12 -1.90 5.28
CA ILE A 46 6.13 -2.62 6.08
C ILE A 46 5.42 -3.67 5.24
N PHE A 47 5.31 -4.87 5.81
CA PHE A 47 4.78 -6.06 5.19
C PHE A 47 3.65 -6.62 6.06
N PHE A 48 2.47 -6.76 5.48
CA PHE A 48 1.33 -7.43 6.07
C PHE A 48 1.02 -8.73 5.32
N ASP A 49 0.53 -9.73 6.04
CA ASP A 49 -0.10 -10.90 5.41
C ASP A 49 -1.46 -10.53 4.78
N GLU A 50 -2.13 -11.51 4.20
CA GLU A 50 -3.43 -11.33 3.56
C GLU A 50 -4.58 -10.97 4.52
N ASN A 51 -4.35 -10.95 5.84
CA ASN A 51 -5.41 -10.68 6.81
C ASN A 51 -5.76 -9.19 6.92
N LEU A 52 -4.89 -8.29 6.45
CA LEU A 52 -5.15 -6.86 6.52
C LEU A 52 -6.32 -6.48 5.59
N LYS A 53 -7.28 -5.73 6.14
CA LYS A 53 -8.51 -5.34 5.44
C LYS A 53 -8.72 -3.84 5.37
N CYS A 54 -8.11 -3.09 6.28
CA CYS A 54 -8.38 -1.66 6.42
C CYS A 54 -7.14 -0.91 6.89
N ILE A 55 -6.86 0.19 6.20
CA ILE A 55 -5.88 1.21 6.61
C ILE A 55 -6.69 2.47 6.85
N ASN A 56 -6.78 2.86 8.12
CA ASN A 56 -7.63 3.96 8.53
C ASN A 56 -7.02 5.32 8.19
N LYS A 57 -7.83 6.36 8.39
CA LYS A 57 -7.48 7.75 8.13
C LYS A 57 -6.08 8.09 8.66
N SER A 58 -5.27 8.73 7.82
CA SER A 58 -3.95 9.25 8.22
C SER A 58 -2.98 8.22 8.82
N ALA A 59 -3.23 6.92 8.63
CA ALA A 59 -2.48 5.84 9.29
C ALA A 59 -0.96 5.94 9.10
N PHE A 60 -0.49 6.39 7.93
CA PHE A 60 0.92 6.61 7.59
C PHE A 60 1.17 8.05 7.13
N GLU A 61 0.28 9.00 7.41
CA GLU A 61 0.43 10.40 6.97
C GLU A 61 1.81 10.96 7.37
N ASP A 62 2.50 11.64 6.46
CA ASP A 62 3.85 12.20 6.63
C ASP A 62 4.92 11.20 7.09
N SER A 63 4.71 9.89 6.88
CA SER A 63 5.76 8.87 7.11
C SER A 63 6.84 8.95 6.02
N GLU A 64 7.63 10.01 6.05
CA GLU A 64 8.57 10.34 4.97
C GLU A 64 9.67 9.29 4.80
N SER A 65 9.93 8.43 5.79
CA SER A 65 10.92 7.34 5.62
C SER A 65 10.36 6.09 4.96
N LEU A 66 9.04 5.94 4.87
CA LEU A 66 8.41 4.78 4.28
C LEU A 66 8.65 4.74 2.77
N LYS A 67 9.26 3.66 2.29
CA LYS A 67 9.59 3.40 0.90
C LYS A 67 8.77 2.28 0.29
N PHE A 68 8.43 1.27 1.09
CA PHE A 68 7.76 0.06 0.62
C PHE A 68 6.59 -0.32 1.52
N PHE A 69 5.41 -0.40 0.94
CA PHE A 69 4.24 -1.01 1.57
C PHE A 69 3.86 -2.26 0.79
N CYS A 70 3.71 -3.38 1.49
CA CYS A 70 3.24 -4.62 0.89
C CYS A 70 2.23 -5.30 1.79
N CYS A 71 1.16 -5.81 1.18
CA CYS A 71 0.14 -6.58 1.85
C CYS A 71 -0.31 -7.74 0.98
N GLY A 72 -0.38 -8.95 1.55
CA GLY A 72 -0.75 -10.19 0.85
C GLY A 72 0.44 -11.09 0.56
N LYS A 73 0.26 -12.07 -0.35
CA LYS A 73 1.32 -13.00 -0.72
C LYS A 73 2.43 -12.25 -1.45
N THR A 74 3.54 -12.06 -0.75
CA THR A 74 4.81 -11.66 -1.36
C THR A 74 5.31 -12.81 -2.26
N PRO A 75 5.89 -12.54 -3.43
CA PRO A 75 6.65 -13.55 -4.15
C PRO A 75 7.70 -14.12 -3.20
N GLU A 76 7.86 -15.46 -3.17
CA GLU A 76 8.80 -16.16 -2.28
C GLU A 76 10.27 -15.72 -2.46
N SER A 77 10.59 -14.96 -3.53
CA SER A 77 11.88 -14.33 -3.72
C SER A 77 11.90 -12.91 -3.14
N LYS A 78 12.63 -12.74 -2.02
CA LYS A 78 13.28 -11.52 -1.49
C LYS A 78 12.59 -10.17 -1.72
N ALA A 79 12.45 -9.42 -0.63
CA ALA A 79 11.91 -8.05 -0.56
C ALA A 79 12.06 -7.26 -1.90
N PRO A 80 10.96 -6.79 -2.49
CA PRO A 80 10.90 -6.28 -3.86
C PRO A 80 11.62 -4.94 -4.07
N GLU A 81 12.50 -4.52 -3.13
CA GLU A 81 13.20 -3.25 -3.17
C GLU A 81 13.98 -3.04 -4.48
N ASN A 82 14.36 -4.11 -5.18
CA ASN A 82 15.14 -4.07 -6.42
C ASN A 82 14.57 -4.87 -7.61
N GLU A 83 13.47 -5.63 -7.48
CA GLU A 83 13.06 -6.65 -8.48
C GLU A 83 11.59 -6.55 -8.96
N ILE A 84 11.06 -5.33 -9.10
CA ILE A 84 9.68 -5.08 -9.59
C ILE A 84 9.43 -5.68 -11.00
N TYR A 85 10.48 -5.99 -11.77
CA TYR A 85 10.37 -6.48 -13.16
C TYR A 85 9.95 -7.95 -13.29
N ASN A 86 9.92 -8.73 -12.20
CA ASN A 86 9.55 -10.15 -12.22
C ASN A 86 8.14 -10.45 -11.70
N LEU A 87 7.28 -9.44 -11.51
CA LEU A 87 5.90 -9.61 -11.03
C LEU A 87 4.94 -10.27 -12.05
N LYS A 88 5.45 -10.83 -13.16
CA LYS A 88 4.64 -11.61 -14.13
C LYS A 88 4.07 -12.91 -13.56
N GLU A 89 4.53 -13.36 -12.39
CA GLU A 89 4.07 -14.60 -11.74
C GLU A 89 3.53 -14.37 -10.32
N VAL A 90 2.96 -13.19 -10.01
CA VAL A 90 2.15 -13.08 -8.79
C VAL A 90 0.88 -13.89 -9.00
N THR A 91 0.93 -15.17 -8.65
CA THR A 91 -0.20 -16.09 -8.82
C THR A 91 -1.17 -15.81 -7.69
N VAL A 92 -2.13 -14.95 -7.98
CA VAL A 92 -3.05 -14.41 -7.00
C VAL A 92 -4.21 -15.36 -6.75
N SER A 93 -4.29 -15.85 -5.52
CA SER A 93 -5.54 -16.33 -4.94
C SER A 93 -6.29 -15.13 -4.36
N LEU A 94 -7.62 -15.05 -4.53
CA LEU A 94 -8.43 -14.05 -3.84
C LEU A 94 -8.26 -14.23 -2.33
N ASN A 95 -7.73 -13.21 -1.64
CA ASN A 95 -7.42 -13.35 -0.22
C ASN A 95 -8.28 -12.47 0.71
N SER A 96 -9.13 -11.58 0.15
CA SER A 96 -10.12 -10.83 0.93
C SER A 96 -11.36 -10.46 0.11
N ASP A 97 -12.52 -10.34 0.75
CA ASP A 97 -13.74 -9.80 0.12
C ASP A 97 -13.61 -8.30 -0.15
N SER A 98 -12.99 -7.55 0.75
CA SER A 98 -12.80 -6.12 0.59
C SER A 98 -11.52 -5.61 1.24
N PHE A 99 -10.97 -4.55 0.66
CA PHE A 99 -9.85 -3.80 1.23
C PHE A 99 -10.17 -2.30 1.15
N THR A 100 -9.95 -1.57 2.24
CA THR A 100 -10.21 -0.13 2.30
C THR A 100 -8.96 0.63 2.71
N ILE A 101 -8.66 1.68 1.94
CA ILE A 101 -7.64 2.68 2.28
C ILE A 101 -8.39 4.00 2.45
N GLN A 102 -8.37 4.52 3.67
CA GLN A 102 -9.11 5.71 4.03
C GLN A 102 -8.38 7.00 3.68
N THR A 103 -9.10 8.10 3.87
CA THR A 103 -8.66 9.46 3.58
C THR A 103 -7.27 9.74 4.18
N LEU A 104 -6.36 10.31 3.39
CA LEU A 104 -4.99 10.67 3.80
C LEU A 104 -4.11 9.51 4.32
N ALA A 105 -4.50 8.24 4.15
CA ALA A 105 -3.82 7.10 4.76
C ALA A 105 -2.29 7.05 4.53
N PHE A 106 -1.80 7.48 3.36
CA PHE A 106 -0.38 7.61 3.02
C PHE A 106 -0.05 9.02 2.50
N SER A 107 -0.86 10.02 2.84
CA SER A 107 -0.61 11.39 2.41
C SER A 107 0.78 11.86 2.90
N GLY A 108 1.55 12.52 2.04
CA GLY A 108 2.88 13.03 2.40
C GLY A 108 3.96 11.96 2.61
N CYS A 109 3.71 10.67 2.28
CA CYS A 109 4.77 9.66 2.24
C CYS A 109 5.73 9.89 1.04
N LYS A 110 6.52 10.97 1.08
CA LYS A 110 7.32 11.47 -0.07
C LYS A 110 8.31 10.47 -0.63
N ASN A 111 8.81 9.53 0.17
CA ASN A 111 9.75 8.49 -0.28
C ASN A 111 9.07 7.15 -0.60
N LEU A 112 7.74 7.04 -0.51
CA LEU A 112 7.02 5.80 -0.82
C LEU A 112 7.16 5.53 -2.31
N GLN A 113 7.83 4.43 -2.66
CA GLN A 113 8.14 4.07 -4.04
C GLN A 113 7.21 3.01 -4.59
N THR A 114 6.83 2.06 -3.74
CA THR A 114 6.07 0.87 -4.14
C THR A 114 4.97 0.57 -3.14
N VAL A 115 3.76 0.36 -3.67
CA VAL A 115 2.61 -0.11 -2.93
C VAL A 115 2.10 -1.39 -3.58
N ILE A 116 2.08 -2.48 -2.81
CA ILE A 116 1.50 -3.76 -3.22
C ILE A 116 0.31 -4.03 -2.30
N LEU A 117 -0.88 -4.10 -2.88
CA LEU A 117 -2.12 -4.39 -2.18
C LEU A 117 -2.50 -5.86 -2.30
N PRO A 118 -3.26 -6.41 -1.34
CA PRO A 118 -3.72 -7.78 -1.45
C PRO A 118 -4.80 -7.85 -2.52
N SER A 119 -4.94 -9.03 -3.09
CA SER A 119 -5.99 -9.28 -4.07
C SER A 119 -7.35 -9.43 -3.40
N CYS A 120 -8.34 -8.74 -3.95
CA CYS A 120 -9.61 -8.54 -3.28
C CYS A 120 -10.78 -8.44 -4.26
N LYS A 121 -12.01 -8.71 -3.82
CA LYS A 121 -13.17 -8.48 -4.70
C LYS A 121 -13.47 -6.99 -4.87
N THR A 122 -13.35 -6.21 -3.78
CA THR A 122 -13.64 -4.77 -3.76
C THR A 122 -12.55 -3.98 -3.06
N LEU A 123 -11.92 -3.05 -3.79
CA LEU A 123 -11.01 -2.04 -3.24
C LEU A 123 -11.70 -0.69 -3.20
N THR A 124 -11.67 -0.05 -2.03
CA THR A 124 -12.05 1.37 -1.87
C THR A 124 -10.81 2.16 -1.50
N ILE A 125 -10.49 3.18 -2.29
CA ILE A 125 -9.46 4.17 -1.97
C ILE A 125 -10.16 5.52 -1.84
N GLU A 126 -10.11 6.08 -0.65
CA GLU A 126 -10.69 7.38 -0.36
C GLU A 126 -9.79 8.54 -0.82
N LYS A 127 -10.32 9.75 -0.69
CA LYS A 127 -9.72 11.00 -1.10
C LYS A 127 -8.31 11.18 -0.51
N ASP A 128 -7.38 11.66 -1.33
CA ASP A 128 -6.02 12.04 -0.94
C ASP A 128 -5.21 10.92 -0.26
N ALA A 129 -5.64 9.66 -0.40
CA ALA A 129 -5.02 8.53 0.30
C ALA A 129 -3.52 8.36 -0.02
N PHE A 130 -3.06 8.81 -1.19
CA PHE A 130 -1.66 8.83 -1.61
C PHE A 130 -1.22 10.23 -2.08
N SER A 131 -1.90 11.30 -1.63
CA SER A 131 -1.55 12.66 -2.01
C SER A 131 -0.12 13.00 -1.57
N GLY A 132 0.66 13.67 -2.42
CA GLY A 132 2.05 14.05 -2.10
C GLY A 132 3.02 12.86 -1.96
N CYS A 133 2.67 11.67 -2.46
CA CYS A 133 3.60 10.54 -2.58
C CYS A 133 4.56 10.74 -3.78
N GLU A 134 5.43 11.75 -3.69
CA GLU A 134 6.30 12.25 -4.77
C GLU A 134 7.30 11.22 -5.35
N SER A 135 7.51 10.09 -4.67
CA SER A 135 8.38 9.01 -5.16
C SER A 135 7.62 7.78 -5.66
N LEU A 136 6.29 7.78 -5.65
CA LEU A 136 5.50 6.59 -5.96
C LEU A 136 5.60 6.24 -7.43
N ARG A 137 6.25 5.11 -7.72
CA ARG A 137 6.53 4.64 -9.08
C ARG A 137 5.72 3.40 -9.43
N THR A 138 5.34 2.61 -8.45
CA THR A 138 4.69 1.33 -8.68
C THR A 138 3.53 1.13 -7.73
N PHE A 139 2.36 0.86 -8.31
CA PHE A 139 1.16 0.48 -7.58
C PHE A 139 0.63 -0.83 -8.14
N VAL A 140 0.56 -1.86 -7.30
CA VAL A 140 0.13 -3.21 -7.69
C VAL A 140 -1.17 -3.53 -6.97
N CYS A 141 -2.21 -3.85 -7.74
CA CYS A 141 -3.49 -4.26 -7.20
C CYS A 141 -4.23 -5.17 -8.16
N GLU A 142 -4.67 -6.30 -7.64
CA GLU A 142 -5.50 -7.28 -8.33
C GLU A 142 -6.89 -7.36 -7.70
N CYS A 143 -7.66 -6.28 -7.85
CA CYS A 143 -9.05 -6.26 -7.42
C CYS A 143 -10.01 -6.05 -8.59
N ASP A 144 -11.14 -6.79 -8.57
CA ASP A 144 -12.11 -6.76 -9.66
C ASP A 144 -12.93 -5.44 -9.66
N LYS A 145 -13.35 -5.01 -8.47
CA LYS A 145 -14.09 -3.76 -8.28
C LYS A 145 -13.20 -2.76 -7.56
N ILE A 146 -13.00 -1.60 -8.16
CA ILE A 146 -12.30 -0.48 -7.54
C ILE A 146 -13.21 0.74 -7.56
N SER A 147 -13.23 1.44 -6.44
CA SER A 147 -13.95 2.69 -6.24
C SER A 147 -13.00 3.73 -5.66
N PHE A 148 -13.02 4.91 -6.28
CA PHE A 148 -12.32 6.10 -5.82
C PHE A 148 -13.36 7.15 -5.44
N THR A 149 -13.19 7.84 -4.32
CA THR A 149 -14.07 8.98 -3.99
C THR A 149 -13.67 10.22 -4.77
N GLU A 150 -12.37 10.46 -4.94
CA GLU A 150 -11.71 11.50 -5.76
C GLU A 150 -10.37 10.95 -6.26
N ASN A 151 -9.55 11.71 -7.00
CA ASN A 151 -8.20 11.25 -7.41
C ASN A 151 -7.30 11.07 -6.17
N PRO A 152 -6.96 9.84 -5.76
CA PRO A 152 -6.20 9.63 -4.53
C PRO A 152 -4.69 9.81 -4.73
N PHE A 153 -4.24 10.03 -5.96
CA PHE A 153 -2.83 10.13 -6.37
C PHE A 153 -2.46 11.55 -6.79
N GLU A 154 -3.08 12.57 -6.18
CA GLU A 154 -2.67 13.96 -6.38
C GLU A 154 -1.18 14.13 -6.02
N GLU A 155 -0.45 14.92 -6.79
CA GLU A 155 1.01 15.13 -6.62
C GLU A 155 1.88 13.84 -6.69
N CYS A 156 1.32 12.71 -7.15
CA CYS A 156 2.13 11.55 -7.51
C CYS A 156 2.87 11.77 -8.85
N PRO A 157 4.01 11.10 -9.07
CA PRO A 157 4.76 11.21 -10.32
C PRO A 157 3.96 10.82 -11.57
N GLU A 158 4.14 11.56 -12.66
CA GLU A 158 3.54 11.25 -13.97
C GLU A 158 3.96 9.87 -14.51
N ASN A 159 5.10 9.34 -14.06
CA ASN A 159 5.59 8.01 -14.44
C ASN A 159 5.12 6.88 -13.50
N LEU A 160 4.19 7.16 -12.59
CA LEU A 160 3.51 6.12 -11.80
C LEU A 160 2.94 5.05 -12.73
N THR A 161 3.35 3.81 -12.47
CA THR A 161 2.95 2.63 -13.23
C THR A 161 2.06 1.73 -12.40
N PHE A 162 0.86 1.46 -12.90
CA PHE A 162 -0.07 0.50 -12.33
C PHE A 162 0.18 -0.90 -12.92
N ILE A 163 0.39 -1.90 -12.07
CA ILE A 163 0.41 -3.30 -12.49
C ILE A 163 -0.96 -3.89 -12.20
N VAL A 164 -1.67 -4.28 -13.25
CA VAL A 164 -3.13 -4.51 -13.21
C VAL A 164 -3.52 -5.75 -13.99
N LYS A 165 -4.66 -6.33 -13.61
CA LYS A 165 -5.33 -7.35 -14.42
C LYS A 165 -5.94 -6.73 -15.67
N GLN A 166 -5.83 -7.43 -16.80
CA GLN A 166 -6.39 -6.99 -18.08
C GLN A 166 -7.92 -6.78 -17.99
N ASN A 167 -8.40 -5.69 -18.59
CA ASN A 167 -9.77 -5.19 -18.57
C ASN A 167 -10.31 -4.83 -17.18
N SER A 168 -9.43 -4.62 -16.19
CA SER A 168 -9.85 -4.20 -14.84
C SER A 168 -10.30 -2.73 -14.80
N LYS A 169 -11.06 -2.38 -13.75
CA LYS A 169 -11.38 -0.97 -13.47
C LYS A 169 -10.13 -0.12 -13.20
N LEU A 170 -9.06 -0.71 -12.66
CA LEU A 170 -7.79 -0.01 -12.43
C LEU A 170 -7.11 0.34 -13.75
N GLU A 171 -7.09 -0.59 -14.70
CA GLU A 171 -6.57 -0.33 -16.05
C GLU A 171 -7.32 0.83 -16.70
N ARG A 172 -8.66 0.80 -16.63
CA ARG A 172 -9.49 1.88 -17.16
C ARG A 172 -9.18 3.22 -16.50
N PHE A 173 -9.07 3.26 -15.17
CA PHE A 173 -8.70 4.46 -14.42
C PHE A 173 -7.32 4.98 -14.83
N ALA A 174 -6.31 4.11 -14.89
CA ALA A 174 -4.95 4.48 -15.28
C ALA A 174 -4.95 5.11 -16.67
N ARG A 175 -5.64 4.49 -17.63
CA ARG A 175 -5.79 5.00 -18.99
C ARG A 175 -6.52 6.35 -19.05
N GLU A 176 -7.63 6.50 -18.32
CA GLU A 176 -8.44 7.73 -18.33
C GLU A 176 -7.72 8.94 -17.69
N ASN A 177 -6.79 8.68 -16.77
CA ASN A 177 -6.01 9.73 -16.09
C ASN A 177 -4.57 9.86 -16.61
N GLY A 178 -4.20 9.17 -17.69
CA GLY A 178 -2.89 9.31 -18.34
C GLY A 178 -1.73 8.59 -17.63
N TYR A 179 -2.02 7.73 -16.65
CA TYR A 179 -1.01 6.92 -15.98
C TYR A 179 -0.51 5.77 -16.84
N ARG A 180 0.71 5.31 -16.56
CA ARG A 180 1.27 4.10 -17.17
C ARG A 180 0.62 2.87 -16.55
N PHE A 181 0.42 1.82 -17.33
CA PHE A 181 -0.02 0.54 -16.81
C PHE A 181 0.62 -0.63 -17.56
N ILE A 182 0.77 -1.74 -16.84
CA ILE A 182 1.26 -3.03 -17.36
C ILE A 182 0.23 -4.08 -16.98
N ASN A 183 -0.20 -4.87 -17.96
CA ASN A 183 -1.06 -6.02 -17.71
C ASN A 183 -0.20 -7.21 -17.23
N ALA A 184 -0.56 -7.76 -16.07
CA ALA A 184 0.03 -8.96 -15.48
C ALA A 184 -1.06 -10.03 -15.31
#